data_AF-A0A975PX30-F1
#
_entry.id   AF-A0A975PX30-F1
#
_cell.length_a   1.000
_cell.length_b   1.000
_cell.length_c   1.000
_cell.angle_alpha   90.00
_cell.angle_beta   90.00
_cell.angle_gamma   90.00
#
_symmetry.space_group_name_H-M   'P 1'
#
loop_
_entity.id
_entity.type
_entity.pdbx_description
1 polymer ?
#
loop_
_entity_poly.entity_id
_entity_poly.type
_entity_poly.pdbx_seq_one_letter_code
_entity_poly.pdbx_strand_id
1 'polypeptide(L)'
;MITQQLLVKAAGAVVTGFVGVSAYEALRKAVGAAPVRRAAVTATEWSLRGTRHAEGVAESARLKVADVVAEARERIGEEAFVPTFVKADDDDNC
;
A
#
# COMPACT_ATOMS: atom_id res chain seq x y z
N MET A 1 29.78 -11.14 -2.25
CA MET A 1 28.37 -11.41 -2.63
C MET A 1 27.40 -10.30 -2.18
N ILE A 2 27.55 -9.71 -1.00
CA ILE A 2 26.63 -8.66 -0.47
C ILE A 2 26.64 -7.37 -1.31
N THR A 3 27.81 -6.94 -1.79
CA THR A 3 27.96 -5.73 -2.64
C THR A 3 27.20 -5.83 -3.96
N GLN A 4 27.20 -7.01 -4.59
CA GLN A 4 26.47 -7.28 -5.83
C GLN A 4 24.96 -7.22 -5.63
N GLN A 5 24.45 -7.74 -4.51
CA GLN A 5 23.01 -7.68 -4.20
C GLN A 5 22.53 -6.26 -3.89
N LEU A 6 23.34 -5.46 -3.19
CA LEU A 6 23.03 -4.05 -2.95
C LEU A 6 23.01 -3.26 -4.27
N LEU A 7 23.91 -3.54 -5.19
CA LEU A 7 23.94 -2.90 -6.51
C LEU A 7 22.70 -3.24 -7.34
N VAL A 8 22.27 -4.50 -7.36
CA VAL A 8 21.04 -4.91 -8.07
C VAL A 8 19.81 -4.24 -7.46
N LYS A 9 19.75 -4.13 -6.13
CA LYS A 9 18.64 -3.47 -5.43
C LYS A 9 18.60 -1.96 -5.68
N ALA A 10 19.77 -1.32 -5.68
CA ALA A 10 19.89 0.10 -6.01
C ALA A 10 19.50 0.37 -7.48
N ALA A 11 19.93 -0.47 -8.41
CA ALA A 11 19.53 -0.38 -9.81
C ALA A 11 18.01 -0.50 -9.97
N GLY A 12 17.38 -1.45 -9.26
CA GLY A 12 15.92 -1.56 -9.21
C GLY A 12 15.24 -0.29 -8.71
N ALA A 13 15.71 0.28 -7.60
CA ALA A 13 15.16 1.51 -7.03
C ALA A 13 15.28 2.71 -7.99
N VAL A 14 16.39 2.82 -8.73
CA VAL A 14 16.57 3.87 -9.75
C VAL A 14 15.59 3.71 -10.90
N VAL A 15 15.39 2.47 -11.38
CA VAL A 15 14.42 2.19 -12.44
C VAL A 15 13.00 2.52 -11.96
N THR A 16 12.61 2.13 -10.74
CA THR A 16 11.31 2.48 -10.18
C THR A 16 11.14 4.00 -9.99
N GLY A 17 12.20 4.69 -9.57
CA GLY A 17 12.23 6.15 -9.49
C GLY A 17 12.02 6.81 -10.86
N PHE A 18 12.67 6.29 -11.90
CA PHE A 18 12.54 6.79 -13.27
C PHE A 18 11.13 6.57 -13.84
N VAL A 19 10.51 5.43 -13.55
CA VAL A 19 9.10 5.18 -13.92
C VAL A 19 8.18 6.20 -13.23
N GLY A 20 8.40 6.48 -11.95
CA GLY A 20 7.62 7.50 -11.22
C GLY A 20 7.78 8.90 -11.82
N VAL A 21 9.01 9.31 -12.12
CA VAL A 21 9.30 10.63 -12.73
C VAL A 21 8.69 10.74 -14.12
N SER A 22 8.83 9.71 -14.96
CA SER A 22 8.26 9.72 -16.32
C SER A 22 6.74 9.74 -16.32
N ALA A 23 6.09 9.00 -15.41
CA ALA A 23 4.65 9.08 -15.22
C ALA A 23 4.19 10.48 -14.77
N TYR A 24 4.90 11.10 -13.82
CA TYR A 24 4.60 12.46 -13.36
C TYR A 24 4.80 13.49 -14.47
N GLU A 25 5.85 13.37 -15.25
CA GLU A 25 6.16 14.31 -16.33
C GLU A 25 5.16 14.19 -17.48
N ALA A 26 4.75 12.98 -17.85
CA ALA A 26 3.68 12.75 -18.82
C ALA A 26 2.36 13.36 -18.35
N LEU A 27 2.00 13.16 -17.08
CA LEU A 27 0.82 13.76 -16.48
C LEU A 27 0.92 15.30 -16.46
N ARG A 28 2.05 15.85 -16.01
CA ARG A 28 2.31 17.30 -16.00
C ARG A 28 2.19 17.90 -17.39
N LYS A 29 2.71 17.21 -18.41
CA LYS A 29 2.67 17.64 -19.80
C LYS A 29 1.25 17.58 -20.39
N ALA A 30 0.47 16.56 -20.02
CA ALA A 30 -0.94 16.44 -20.41
C ALA A 30 -1.83 17.50 -19.75
N VAL A 31 -1.55 17.86 -18.49
CA VAL A 31 -2.31 18.91 -17.77
C VAL A 31 -1.91 20.32 -18.22
N GLY A 32 -0.71 20.51 -18.80
CA GLY A 32 -0.25 21.78 -19.33
C GLY A 32 -0.16 22.89 -18.27
N ALA A 33 -0.20 24.16 -18.69
CA ALA A 33 -0.27 25.32 -17.79
C ALA A 33 -1.69 25.58 -17.27
N ALA A 34 -2.49 24.52 -17.05
CA ALA A 34 -3.83 24.67 -16.51
C ALA A 34 -3.75 25.48 -15.21
N PRO A 35 -4.63 26.49 -15.02
CA PRO A 35 -4.56 27.36 -13.87
C PRO A 35 -4.65 26.48 -12.61
N VAL A 36 -3.65 26.59 -11.73
CA VAL A 36 -3.51 25.79 -10.49
C VAL A 36 -4.83 25.71 -9.72
N ARG A 37 -5.61 26.80 -9.77
CA ARG A 37 -6.94 26.88 -9.18
C ARG A 37 -7.98 25.94 -9.81
N ARG A 38 -8.02 25.74 -11.13
CA ARG A 38 -8.93 24.75 -11.75
C ARG A 38 -8.55 23.34 -11.33
N ALA A 39 -7.27 22.98 -11.42
CA ALA A 39 -6.80 21.65 -11.01
C ALA A 39 -7.14 21.37 -9.54
N ALA A 40 -6.92 22.35 -8.65
CA ALA A 40 -7.29 22.24 -7.24
C ALA A 40 -8.80 22.05 -7.04
N VAL A 41 -9.64 22.79 -7.76
CA VAL A 41 -11.10 22.66 -7.66
C VAL A 41 -11.58 21.31 -8.21
N THR A 42 -11.06 20.86 -9.34
CA THR A 42 -11.43 19.54 -9.91
C THR A 42 -10.95 18.40 -9.03
N ALA A 43 -9.73 18.49 -8.48
CA ALA A 43 -9.22 17.52 -7.53
C ALA A 43 -10.08 17.48 -6.25
N THR A 44 -10.48 18.64 -5.74
CA THR A 44 -11.37 18.74 -4.58
C THR A 44 -12.75 18.18 -4.88
N GLU A 45 -13.32 18.48 -6.05
CA GLU A 45 -14.61 17.95 -6.49
C GLU A 45 -14.57 16.42 -6.61
N TRP A 46 -13.52 15.88 -7.23
CA TRP A 46 -13.29 14.44 -7.28
C TRP A 46 -13.12 13.83 -5.89
N SER A 47 -12.41 14.50 -4.99
CA SER A 47 -12.28 14.03 -3.61
C SER A 47 -13.62 13.98 -2.89
N LEU A 48 -14.45 15.02 -3.04
CA LEU A 48 -15.77 15.11 -2.43
C LEU A 48 -16.75 14.10 -3.04
N ARG A 49 -16.56 13.74 -4.31
CA ARG A 49 -17.36 12.70 -4.97
C ARG A 49 -16.90 11.30 -4.59
N GLY A 50 -15.60 11.09 -4.37
CA GLY A 50 -15.02 9.82 -3.93
C GLY A 50 -15.34 9.47 -2.47
N THR A 51 -15.46 10.46 -1.58
CA THR A 51 -15.78 10.22 -0.16
C THR A 51 -17.20 9.71 0.07
N ARG A 52 -18.14 9.91 -0.87
CA ARG A 52 -19.49 9.30 -0.79
C ARG A 52 -19.51 7.78 -0.92
N HIS A 53 -18.44 7.15 -1.40
CA HIS A 53 -18.30 5.68 -1.47
C HIS A 53 -17.43 5.11 -0.34
N ALA A 54 -17.10 5.90 0.69
CA ALA A 54 -16.13 5.52 1.70
C ALA A 54 -16.63 4.45 2.71
N GLU A 55 -17.95 4.27 2.88
CA GLU A 55 -18.48 3.37 3.91
C GLU A 55 -18.13 1.89 3.64
N GLY A 56 -18.00 1.46 2.38
CA GLY A 56 -17.65 0.07 2.05
C GLY A 56 -16.14 -0.24 2.04
N VAL A 57 -15.28 0.77 2.09
CA VAL A 57 -13.83 0.60 1.89
C VAL A 57 -13.10 0.31 3.20
N ALA A 58 -13.65 0.76 4.34
CA ALA A 58 -12.97 0.68 5.63
C ALA A 58 -12.76 -0.75 6.15
N GLU A 59 -13.71 -1.66 5.94
CA GLU A 59 -13.57 -3.06 6.36
C GLU A 59 -12.66 -3.86 5.43
N SER A 60 -12.82 -3.68 4.12
CA SER A 60 -12.01 -4.37 3.12
C SER A 60 -10.53 -3.97 3.16
N ALA A 61 -10.25 -2.71 3.52
CA ALA A 61 -8.87 -2.22 3.64
C ALA A 61 -8.11 -2.93 4.77
N ARG A 62 -8.75 -3.18 5.92
CA ARG A 62 -8.08 -3.83 7.05
C ARG A 62 -7.71 -5.28 6.76
N LEU A 63 -8.60 -6.02 6.09
CA LEU A 63 -8.33 -7.41 5.69
C LEU A 63 -7.22 -7.49 4.64
N LYS A 64 -7.24 -6.62 3.62
CA LYS A 64 -6.21 -6.63 2.58
C LYS A 64 -4.82 -6.20 3.08
N VAL A 65 -4.77 -5.27 4.03
CA VAL A 65 -3.50 -4.90 4.67
C VAL A 65 -2.97 -6.07 5.49
N ALA A 66 -3.83 -6.81 6.18
CA ALA A 66 -3.43 -8.01 6.92
C ALA A 66 -2.85 -9.10 5.99
N ASP A 67 -3.50 -9.37 4.85
CA ASP A 67 -3.00 -10.33 3.85
C ASP A 67 -1.62 -9.93 3.31
N VAL A 68 -1.41 -8.66 2.97
CA VAL A 68 -0.12 -8.16 2.46
C VAL A 68 0.98 -8.26 3.52
N VAL A 69 0.65 -7.98 4.79
CA VAL A 69 1.61 -8.10 5.90
C VAL A 69 1.96 -9.56 6.16
N ALA A 70 0.98 -10.48 6.06
CA ALA A 70 1.21 -11.91 6.18
C ALA A 70 2.13 -12.42 5.05
N GLU A 71 1.84 -12.06 3.79
CA GLU A 71 2.66 -12.44 2.63
C GLU A 71 4.08 -11.86 2.71
N ALA A 72 4.23 -10.62 3.20
CA ALA A 72 5.54 -10.01 3.38
C ALA A 72 6.38 -10.74 4.46
N ARG A 73 5.76 -11.20 5.55
CA ARG A 73 6.45 -11.97 6.61
C ARG A 73 6.88 -13.35 6.11
N GLU A 74 6.03 -14.02 5.33
CA GLU A 74 6.37 -15.30 4.70
C GLU A 74 7.59 -15.16 3.77
N ARG A 75 7.67 -14.08 2.97
CA ARG A 75 8.83 -13.81 2.10
C ARG A 75 10.11 -13.42 2.84
N ILE A 76 10.01 -12.83 4.03
CA ILE A 76 11.16 -12.49 4.88
C ILE A 76 11.73 -13.75 5.57
N GLY A 77 11.05 -14.90 5.48
CA GLY A 77 11.44 -16.16 6.12
C GLY A 77 11.12 -16.19 7.61
N GLU A 78 10.20 -15.33 8.05
CA GLU A 78 9.77 -15.22 9.43
C GLU A 78 8.47 -16.02 9.56
N GLU A 79 8.55 -17.24 10.13
CA GLU A 79 7.38 -18.10 10.35
C GLU A 79 6.28 -17.30 11.06
N ALA A 80 5.10 -17.24 10.43
CA ALA A 80 3.95 -16.52 10.95
C ALA A 80 3.67 -16.99 12.39
N PHE A 81 3.59 -16.05 13.34
CA PHE A 81 3.12 -16.34 14.69
C PHE A 81 1.69 -16.88 14.57
N VAL A 82 1.56 -18.21 14.67
CA VAL A 82 0.28 -18.89 14.72
C VAL A 82 -0.41 -18.36 15.98
N PRO A 83 -1.58 -17.70 15.88
CA PRO A 83 -2.28 -17.25 17.06
C PRO A 83 -2.51 -18.47 17.94
N THR A 84 -1.89 -18.46 19.11
CA THR A 84 -2.08 -19.50 20.12
C THR A 84 -3.57 -19.50 20.47
N PHE A 85 -4.27 -20.52 20.01
CA PHE A 85 -5.56 -20.88 20.57
C PHE A 85 -5.34 -21.02 22.08
N VAL A 86 -5.87 -20.09 22.87
CA VAL A 86 -6.00 -20.32 24.30
C VAL A 86 -7.06 -21.40 24.41
N LYS A 87 -6.64 -22.65 24.64
CA LYS A 87 -7.52 -23.66 25.21
C LYS A 87 -8.01 -23.04 26.52
N ALA A 88 -9.30 -22.74 26.59
CA ALA A 88 -9.96 -22.60 27.88
C ALA A 88 -9.87 -24.00 28.51
N ASP A 89 -9.09 -24.11 29.58
CA ASP A 89 -9.04 -25.32 30.38
C ASP A 89 -10.43 -25.59 30.95
N ASP A 90 -10.87 -26.84 30.81
CA ASP A 90 -12.01 -27.41 31.52
C ASP A 90 -11.74 -27.32 33.03
N ASP A 91 -12.52 -26.50 33.75
CA ASP A 91 -12.65 -26.61 35.20
C ASP A 91 -13.92 -27.44 35.51
N ASP A 92 -13.67 -28.72 35.76
CA ASP A 92 -14.51 -29.68 36.46
C ASP A 92 -15.01 -29.08 37.80
N ASN A 93 -16.33 -28.90 37.99
CA ASN A 93 -16.98 -28.94 39.30
C ASN A 93 -18.53 -29.05 39.22
N CYS A 94 -19.04 -30.29 39.29
CA CYS A 94 -20.21 -30.76 40.09
C CYS A 94 -20.74 -32.10 39.57
#